data_AF-A0A812QC43-F1
#
_entry.id   AF-A0A812QC43-F1
#
_cell.length_a   1.000
_cell.length_b   1.000
_cell.length_c   1.000
_cell.angle_alpha   90.00
_cell.angle_beta   90.00
_cell.angle_gamma   90.00
#
_symmetry.space_group_name_H-M   'P 1'
#
loop_
_entity.id
_entity.type
_entity.pdbx_description
1 polymer ?
#
loop_
_entity_poly.entity_id
_entity_poly.type
_entity_poly.pdbx_seq_one_letter_code
_entity_poly.pdbx_strand_id
1 'polypeptide(L)'
;MLAGELRVRGVEGGQLFECVENIRCEMDILGFDLTTFHAIQAVPLNGTCGETDAVSEINVFNPNVMVTGEVGAGNLSTRRFVYDQVTVPQRYKICYCMLASCDNATHFTEEVGILVVKGVEKLRYARTCSLGALALCGSLYFRGRGVE
;
A
#
# COMPACT_ATOMS: atom_id res chain seq x y z
N MET A 1 46.03 -8.16 0.40
CA MET A 1 44.82 -7.54 -0.17
C MET A 1 43.73 -7.64 0.89
N LEU A 2 43.29 -6.53 1.47
CA LEU A 2 42.15 -6.53 2.39
C LEU A 2 40.89 -6.41 1.52
N ALA A 3 40.09 -7.46 1.46
CA ALA A 3 38.75 -7.37 0.90
C ALA A 3 37.86 -6.68 1.95
N GLY A 4 37.28 -5.53 1.59
CA GLY A 4 36.23 -4.90 2.37
C GLY A 4 34.87 -5.46 1.95
N GLU A 5 33.99 -5.68 2.91
CA GLU A 5 32.59 -6.07 2.65
C GLU A 5 31.74 -4.80 2.54
N LEU A 6 31.06 -4.61 1.40
CA LEU A 6 30.07 -3.56 1.21
C LEU A 6 28.69 -4.14 1.52
N ARG A 7 28.06 -3.69 2.62
CA ARG A 7 26.67 -4.00 2.92
C ARG A 7 25.79 -2.83 2.48
N VAL A 8 24.91 -3.09 1.52
CA VAL A 8 23.86 -2.17 1.10
C VAL A 8 22.63 -2.43 1.98
N ARG A 9 22.10 -1.37 2.60
CA ARG A 9 20.84 -1.39 3.36
C ARG A 9 19.88 -0.44 2.65
N GLY A 10 18.61 -0.82 2.57
CA GLY A 10 17.57 0.01 1.97
C GLY A 10 16.45 -0.82 1.37
N VAL A 11 15.47 -0.14 0.79
CA VAL A 11 14.37 -0.77 0.05
C VAL A 11 14.70 -0.91 -1.43
N GLU A 12 14.08 -1.90 -2.08
CA GLU A 12 14.06 -1.95 -3.54
C GLU A 12 13.07 -0.91 -4.07
N GLY A 13 13.51 -0.02 -4.96
CA GLY A 13 12.65 1.00 -5.55
C GLY A 13 11.78 0.46 -6.69
N GLY A 14 10.67 1.13 -6.98
CA GLY A 14 9.80 0.81 -8.12
C GLY A 14 8.82 -0.34 -7.88
N GLN A 15 8.55 -0.70 -6.63
CA GLN A 15 7.55 -1.71 -6.29
C GLN A 15 6.11 -1.19 -6.55
N LEU A 16 5.19 -2.10 -6.83
CA LEU A 16 3.77 -1.79 -7.03
C LEU A 16 2.91 -2.56 -6.04
N PHE A 17 2.08 -1.83 -5.30
CA PHE A 17 1.17 -2.39 -4.30
C PHE A 17 -0.27 -2.07 -4.67
N GLU A 18 -1.18 -3.00 -4.43
CA GLU A 18 -2.61 -2.80 -4.69
C GLU A 18 -3.40 -3.01 -3.40
N CYS A 19 -4.18 -1.99 -3.02
CA CYS A 19 -5.12 -2.05 -1.91
C CYS A 19 -6.54 -1.85 -2.42
N VAL A 20 -7.51 -2.21 -1.59
CA VAL A 20 -8.92 -1.88 -1.82
C VAL A 20 -9.39 -0.96 -0.70
N GLU A 21 -10.20 0.04 -1.07
CA GLU A 21 -10.81 0.99 -0.14
C GLU A 21 -11.60 0.26 0.97
N ASN A 22 -11.47 0.73 2.22
CA ASN A 22 -12.11 0.20 3.42
C ASN A 22 -11.75 -1.27 3.77
N ILE A 23 -10.67 -1.80 3.19
CA ILE A 23 -10.13 -3.13 3.53
C ILE A 23 -8.72 -2.96 4.11
N ARG A 24 -8.40 -3.77 5.13
CA ARG A 24 -7.04 -3.88 5.68
C ARG A 24 -6.07 -4.23 4.55
N CYS A 25 -5.10 -3.36 4.31
CA CYS A 25 -4.14 -3.55 3.25
C CYS A 25 -2.79 -4.00 3.80
N GLU A 26 -2.38 -5.19 3.39
CA GLU A 26 -1.10 -5.78 3.77
C GLU A 26 -0.16 -5.74 2.56
N MET A 27 1.02 -5.18 2.74
CA MET A 27 2.02 -5.04 1.69
C MET A 27 3.37 -5.56 2.16
N ASP A 28 3.97 -6.43 1.35
CA ASP A 28 5.29 -6.98 1.58
C ASP A 28 6.33 -6.19 0.77
N ILE A 29 7.15 -5.40 1.45
CA ILE A 29 8.20 -4.58 0.84
C ILE A 29 9.48 -5.39 0.74
N LEU A 30 10.09 -5.38 -0.44
CA LEU A 30 11.39 -5.98 -0.72
C LEU A 30 12.54 -4.99 -0.43
N GLY A 31 13.69 -5.51 -0.01
CA GLY A 31 14.87 -4.70 0.27
C GLY A 31 16.03 -5.50 0.86
N PHE A 32 16.92 -4.80 1.55
CA PHE A 32 18.08 -5.37 2.22
C PHE A 32 18.22 -4.77 3.62
N ASP A 33 18.42 -5.66 4.59
CA ASP A 33 18.55 -5.36 6.01
C ASP A 33 17.33 -4.60 6.58
N LEU A 34 16.12 -5.04 6.20
CA LEU A 34 14.85 -4.48 6.68
C LEU A 34 14.58 -4.95 8.12
N THR A 35 14.50 -4.00 9.05
CA THR A 35 14.27 -4.27 10.48
C THR A 35 12.84 -3.91 10.91
N THR A 36 12.48 -4.23 12.15
CA THR A 36 11.19 -3.87 12.75
C THR A 36 11.08 -2.38 13.08
N PHE A 37 12.20 -1.67 13.19
CA PHE A 37 12.23 -0.26 13.57
C PHE A 37 12.01 0.67 12.37
N HIS A 38 12.16 0.15 11.17
CA HIS A 38 11.95 0.92 9.97
C HIS A 38 10.46 1.18 9.76
N ALA A 39 10.17 2.34 9.18
CA ALA A 39 8.82 2.79 8.96
C ALA A 39 8.62 3.18 7.49
N ILE A 40 7.37 3.12 7.06
CA ILE A 40 6.91 3.69 5.80
C ILE A 40 5.88 4.78 6.05
N GLN A 41 5.83 5.71 5.11
CA GLN A 41 4.78 6.71 5.03
C GLN A 41 4.26 6.78 3.59
N ALA A 42 2.99 7.10 3.45
CA ALA A 42 2.39 7.28 2.14
C ALA A 42 2.17 8.78 1.89
N VAL A 43 2.71 9.28 0.78
CA VAL A 43 2.59 10.67 0.35
C VAL A 43 1.76 10.75 -0.94
N PRO A 44 1.21 11.92 -1.30
CA PRO A 44 0.55 12.10 -2.59
C PRO A 44 1.49 11.71 -3.74
N LEU A 45 0.96 11.20 -4.85
CA LEU A 45 1.79 10.79 -6.00
C LEU A 45 2.70 11.93 -6.52
N ASN A 46 2.22 13.17 -6.42
CA ASN A 46 2.96 14.38 -6.83
C ASN A 46 3.95 14.88 -5.75
N GLY A 47 3.98 14.23 -4.58
CA GLY A 47 4.87 14.55 -3.48
C GLY A 47 6.27 13.96 -3.63
N THR A 48 7.18 14.51 -2.84
CA THR A 48 8.59 14.10 -2.76
C THR A 48 8.86 13.46 -1.41
N CYS A 49 9.48 12.28 -1.42
CA CYS A 49 10.00 11.63 -0.22
C CYS A 49 11.06 12.52 0.45
N GLY A 50 10.90 12.80 1.75
CA GLY A 50 11.81 13.68 2.50
C GLY A 50 11.35 15.13 2.61
N GLU A 51 10.27 15.52 1.93
CA GLU A 51 9.73 16.89 1.98
C GLU A 51 8.23 16.92 2.22
N THR A 52 7.49 15.98 1.62
CA THR A 52 6.03 15.96 1.69
C THR A 52 5.56 15.14 2.89
N ASP A 53 4.66 15.73 3.67
CA ASP A 53 3.99 15.05 4.75
C ASP A 53 3.09 13.94 4.24
N ALA A 54 2.90 12.93 5.09
CA ALA A 54 2.12 11.78 4.72
C ALA A 54 0.61 12.03 4.83
N VAL A 55 -0.16 11.38 3.98
CA VAL A 55 -1.60 11.61 3.85
C VAL A 55 -2.38 10.94 4.97
N SER A 56 -3.21 11.70 5.67
CA SER A 56 -4.05 11.21 6.77
C SER A 56 -5.14 10.21 6.34
N GLU A 57 -5.43 10.13 5.04
CA GLU A 57 -6.51 9.31 4.45
C GLU A 57 -6.23 7.79 4.43
N ILE A 58 -4.97 7.39 4.70
CA ILE A 58 -4.47 6.02 4.54
C ILE A 58 -4.36 5.27 5.88
N ASN A 59 -4.49 5.96 7.02
CA ASN A 59 -4.59 5.31 8.33
C ASN A 59 -5.40 6.17 9.32
N VAL A 60 -6.69 5.88 9.41
CA VAL A 60 -7.66 6.70 10.19
C VAL A 60 -7.48 6.56 11.71
N PHE A 61 -6.71 5.57 12.20
CA PHE A 61 -6.57 5.29 13.64
C PHE A 61 -5.31 5.86 14.30
N ASN A 62 -4.35 6.39 13.54
CA ASN A 62 -3.19 7.06 14.12
C ASN A 62 -2.81 8.28 13.26
N PRO A 63 -3.01 9.52 13.74
CA PRO A 63 -2.72 10.73 12.97
C PRO A 63 -1.21 10.90 12.70
N ASN A 64 -0.35 10.11 13.34
CA ASN A 64 1.04 9.95 12.95
C ASN A 64 1.10 8.89 11.83
N VAL A 65 1.14 9.39 10.60
CA VAL A 65 1.03 8.64 9.33
C VAL A 65 2.32 7.86 9.00
N MET A 66 2.77 7.04 9.95
CA MET A 66 3.89 6.14 9.77
C MET A 66 3.47 4.74 10.19
N VAL A 67 3.74 3.76 9.31
CA VAL A 67 3.52 2.35 9.58
C VAL A 67 4.87 1.71 9.81
N THR A 68 5.08 1.16 11.00
CA THR A 68 6.25 0.34 11.29
C THR A 68 6.04 -1.08 10.79
N GLY A 69 7.14 -1.77 10.45
CA GLY A 69 7.04 -3.14 9.96
C GLY A 69 6.50 -4.07 11.04
N GLU A 70 5.54 -4.93 10.68
CA GLU A 70 4.88 -5.86 11.60
C GLU A 70 5.87 -6.81 12.29
N VAL A 71 5.94 -6.80 13.63
CA VAL A 71 6.90 -7.62 14.39
C VAL A 71 6.75 -9.10 14.02
N GLY A 72 7.82 -9.72 13.50
CA GLY A 72 7.81 -11.13 13.07
C GLY A 72 7.27 -11.41 11.66
N ALA A 73 6.71 -10.41 10.96
CA ALA A 73 6.27 -10.57 9.58
C ALA A 73 7.36 -10.14 8.58
N GLY A 74 8.12 -11.11 8.09
CA GLY A 74 9.19 -10.92 7.11
C GLY A 74 10.57 -11.40 7.56
N ASN A 75 11.58 -11.16 6.73
CA ASN A 75 13.00 -11.40 6.98
C ASN A 75 13.82 -10.12 6.73
N LEU A 76 15.15 -10.20 6.71
CA LEU A 76 16.00 -9.03 6.41
C LEU A 76 15.87 -8.55 4.96
N SER A 77 15.23 -9.30 4.07
CA SER A 77 15.05 -8.97 2.66
C SER A 77 13.60 -8.63 2.27
N THR A 78 12.63 -8.99 3.11
CA THR A 78 11.21 -8.75 2.89
C THR A 78 10.55 -8.36 4.19
N ARG A 79 9.72 -7.32 4.20
CA ARG A 79 9.08 -6.85 5.42
C ARG A 79 7.65 -6.47 5.16
N ARG A 80 6.74 -6.97 6.01
CA ARG A 80 5.33 -6.64 5.92
C ARG A 80 5.00 -5.35 6.64
N PHE A 81 4.21 -4.52 5.97
CA PHE A 81 3.60 -3.32 6.52
C PHE A 81 2.10 -3.37 6.28
N VAL A 82 1.33 -2.83 7.23
CA VAL A 82 -0.12 -2.90 7.18
C VAL A 82 -0.76 -1.54 7.40
N TYR A 83 -1.65 -1.19 6.48
CA TYR A 83 -2.57 -0.07 6.62
C TYR A 83 -3.94 -0.62 7.06
N ASP A 84 -4.45 -0.16 8.21
CA ASP A 84 -5.68 -0.71 8.79
C ASP A 84 -6.91 -0.30 7.98
N GLN A 85 -6.97 0.96 7.54
CA GLN A 85 -8.06 1.47 6.71
C GLN A 85 -7.57 2.54 5.74
N VAL A 86 -7.79 2.29 4.46
CA VAL A 86 -7.56 3.25 3.39
C VAL A 86 -8.90 3.71 2.83
N THR A 87 -9.21 4.99 2.96
CA THR A 87 -10.57 5.51 2.70
C THR A 87 -10.72 6.20 1.35
N VAL A 88 -9.61 6.60 0.72
CA VAL A 88 -9.65 7.36 -0.53
C VAL A 88 -9.04 6.52 -1.66
N PRO A 89 -9.80 6.24 -2.73
CA PRO A 89 -9.28 5.51 -3.87
C PRO A 89 -8.41 6.42 -4.74
N GLN A 90 -7.09 6.30 -4.56
CA GLN A 90 -6.10 7.07 -5.29
C GLN A 90 -4.76 6.31 -5.36
N ARG A 91 -3.83 6.83 -6.16
CA ARG A 91 -2.44 6.39 -6.20
C ARG A 91 -1.60 7.22 -5.25
N TYR A 92 -0.81 6.54 -4.44
CA TYR A 92 0.09 7.15 -3.46
C TYR A 92 1.51 6.68 -3.70
N LYS A 93 2.46 7.53 -3.35
CA LYS A 93 3.88 7.18 -3.35
C LYS A 93 4.25 6.73 -1.95
N ILE A 94 4.95 5.61 -1.84
CA ILE A 94 5.41 5.06 -0.56
C ILE A 94 6.86 5.45 -0.36
N CYS A 95 7.09 6.17 0.73
CA CYS A 95 8.41 6.58 1.18
C CYS A 95 8.82 5.78 2.40
N TYR A 96 10.11 5.51 2.51
CA TYR A 96 10.69 4.64 3.53
C TYR A 96 11.74 5.37 4.36
N CYS A 97 11.75 5.02 5.64
CA CYS A 97 12.69 5.51 6.62
C CYS A 97 13.44 4.34 7.26
N MET A 98 14.78 4.38 7.13
CA MET A 98 15.70 3.38 7.66
C MET A 98 16.17 3.66 9.10
N LEU A 99 15.75 4.78 9.69
CA LEU A 99 16.13 5.16 11.05
C LEU A 99 15.36 4.34 12.09
N ALA A 100 15.88 4.34 13.32
CA ALA A 100 15.18 3.70 14.44
C ALA A 100 13.97 4.51 14.92
N SER A 101 13.94 5.83 14.65
CA SER A 101 12.81 6.71 14.88
C SER A 101 12.56 7.60 13.66
N CYS A 102 11.33 7.56 13.16
CA CYS A 102 10.90 8.21 11.92
C CYS A 102 9.81 9.22 12.22
N ASP A 103 10.14 10.20 13.06
CA ASP A 103 9.14 11.13 13.62
C ASP A 103 8.79 12.31 12.70
N ASN A 104 9.57 12.51 11.62
CA ASN A 104 9.42 13.63 10.71
C ASN A 104 9.44 13.17 9.24
N ALA A 105 8.69 13.83 8.37
CA ALA A 105 8.62 13.54 6.94
C ALA A 105 10.00 13.60 6.25
N THR A 106 10.92 14.41 6.78
CA THR A 106 12.31 14.53 6.30
C THR A 106 13.14 13.26 6.45
N HIS A 107 12.72 12.33 7.31
CA HIS A 107 13.43 11.06 7.51
C HIS A 107 13.08 10.01 6.45
N PHE A 108 12.00 10.23 5.68
CA PHE A 108 11.51 9.30 4.68
C PHE A 108 12.08 9.64 3.31
N THR A 109 13.38 9.42 3.11
CA THR A 109 14.10 9.85 1.90
C THR A 109 14.08 8.83 0.76
N GLU A 110 13.81 7.55 1.05
CA GLU A 110 13.86 6.49 0.04
C GLU A 110 12.48 6.23 -0.57
N GLU A 111 12.39 6.18 -1.91
CA GLU A 111 11.15 5.83 -2.61
C GLU A 111 11.07 4.30 -2.79
N VAL A 112 10.07 3.68 -2.17
CA VAL A 112 9.79 2.24 -2.32
C VAL A 112 9.07 1.99 -3.64
N GLY A 113 8.04 2.79 -3.93
CA GLY A 113 7.17 2.55 -5.06
C GLY A 113 5.78 3.16 -4.92
N ILE A 114 4.82 2.61 -5.64
CA ILE A 114 3.47 3.17 -5.79
C ILE A 114 2.43 2.23 -5.17
N LEU A 115 1.59 2.79 -4.31
CA LEU A 115 0.38 2.15 -3.78
C LEU A 115 -0.82 2.58 -4.60
N VAL A 116 -1.56 1.63 -5.16
CA VAL A 116 -2.78 1.86 -5.91
C VAL A 116 -3.96 1.40 -5.07
N VAL A 117 -4.76 2.35 -4.59
CA VAL A 117 -5.98 2.05 -3.86
C VAL A 117 -7.13 2.01 -4.86
N LYS A 118 -7.64 0.81 -5.09
CA LYS A 118 -8.84 0.59 -5.89
C LYS A 118 -10.04 0.93 -5.02
N GLY A 119 -10.91 1.80 -5.54
CA GLY A 119 -12.21 2.00 -4.92
C GLY A 119 -12.94 0.68 -4.89
N VAL A 120 -13.74 0.47 -3.84
CA VAL A 120 -14.87 -0.43 -4.04
C VAL A 120 -15.69 0.28 -5.11
N GLU A 121 -15.69 -0.25 -6.34
CA GLU A 121 -16.76 0.12 -7.25
C GLU A 121 -18.00 -0.10 -6.41
N LYS A 122 -18.69 0.99 -6.04
CA LYS A 122 -20.06 0.88 -5.53
C LYS A 122 -20.65 -0.10 -6.51
N LEU A 123 -21.01 -1.28 -6.02
CA LEU A 123 -21.76 -2.24 -6.80
C LEU A 123 -23.01 -1.45 -7.16
N ARG A 124 -22.94 -0.69 -8.26
CA ARG A 124 -24.02 -0.46 -9.15
C ARG A 124 -24.28 -1.90 -9.58
N TYR A 125 -25.08 -2.58 -8.76
CA TYR A 125 -26.38 -2.99 -9.21
C TYR A 125 -26.97 -1.86 -10.07
N ALA A 126 -26.42 -1.69 -11.28
CA ALA A 126 -27.22 -1.39 -12.44
C ALA A 126 -28.11 -2.63 -12.53
N ARG A 127 -29.16 -2.64 -11.70
CA ARG A 127 -30.41 -3.25 -12.06
C ARG A 127 -30.90 -2.40 -13.23
N THR A 128 -30.27 -2.58 -14.39
CA THR A 128 -30.88 -2.23 -15.65
C THR A 128 -32.00 -3.25 -15.80
N CYS A 129 -33.09 -3.04 -15.08
CA CYS A 129 -34.37 -3.56 -15.54
C CYS A 129 -34.63 -2.80 -16.84
N SER A 130 -34.21 -3.39 -17.96
CA SER A 130 -34.78 -3.02 -19.24
C SER A 130 -36.29 -3.24 -19.11
N LEU A 131 -37.05 -2.15 -19.17
CA LEU A 131 -38.50 -2.16 -19.31
C LEU A 131 -38.88 -3.17 -20.40
N GLY A 132 -39.48 -4.30 -20.01
CA GLY A 132 -40.00 -5.27 -20.98
C GLY A 132 -40.12 -6.73 -20.56
N ALA A 133 -39.54 -7.19 -19.45
CA ALA A 133 -39.66 -8.60 -19.06
C ALA A 133 -39.98 -8.79 -17.58
N LEU A 134 -41.28 -8.91 -17.28
CA LEU A 134 -41.76 -9.63 -16.10
C LEU A 134 -41.35 -11.10 -16.26
N ALA A 135 -40.25 -11.52 -15.63
CA ALA A 135 -40.12 -12.79 -14.92
C ALA A 135 -38.65 -13.18 -14.70
N LEU A 136 -38.38 -13.63 -13.46
CA LEU A 136 -37.19 -14.38 -13.01
C LEU A 136 -35.92 -13.56 -12.75
N CYS A 137 -35.95 -12.73 -11.70
CA CYS A 137 -34.76 -12.48 -10.90
C CYS A 137 -34.53 -13.71 -9.99
N GLY A 138 -34.16 -14.84 -10.59
CA GLY A 138 -33.87 -16.10 -9.92
C GLY A 138 -32.42 -16.48 -10.15
N SER A 139 -31.63 -16.43 -9.08
CA SER A 139 -30.32 -17.06 -8.85
C SER A 139 -29.60 -17.59 -10.09
N LEU A 140 -28.71 -16.79 -10.69
CA LEU A 140 -27.82 -17.26 -11.76
C LEU A 140 -26.37 -17.34 -11.29
N TYR A 141 -25.98 -18.61 -11.15
CA TYR A 141 -24.67 -19.19 -10.89
C TYR A 141 -23.60 -18.64 -11.86
N PHE A 142 -22.48 -18.13 -11.34
CA PHE A 142 -21.39 -17.62 -12.16
C PHE A 142 -20.67 -18.78 -12.89
N ARG A 143 -20.71 -18.79 -14.22
CA ARG A 143 -19.74 -19.52 -15.05
C ARG A 143 -18.93 -18.49 -15.83
N GLY A 144 -17.71 -18.23 -15.34
CA GLY A 144 -16.79 -17.28 -15.96
C GLY A 144 -16.48 -17.65 -17.41
N ARG A 145 -16.33 -16.63 -18.26
CA ARG A 145 -15.68 -16.80 -19.57
C ARG A 145 -14.87 -15.56 -19.88
N GLY A 146 -13.56 -15.79 -20.03
CA GLY A 146 -12.59 -14.80 -20.46
C GLY A 146 -12.91 -14.24 -21.84
N VAL A 147 -12.52 -12.99 -22.00
CA VAL A 147 -12.46 -12.21 -23.23
C VAL A 147 -11.33 -12.74 -24.10
N GLU A 148 -11.65 -13.18 -25.33
CA GLU A 148 -11.02 -12.78 -26.60
C GLU A 148 -12.06 -12.93 -27.73
#